data_AF-A0A800GBD2-F1
#
_entry.id   AF-A0A800GBD2-F1
#
_cell.length_a   1.000
_cell.length_b   1.000
_cell.length_c   1.000
_cell.angle_alpha   90.00
_cell.angle_beta   90.00
_cell.angle_gamma   90.00
#
_symmetry.space_group_name_H-M   'P 1'
#
loop_
_entity.id
_entity.type
_entity.pdbx_description
1 polymer ?
#
loop_
_entity_poly.entity_id
_entity_poly.type
_entity_poly.pdbx_seq_one_letter_code
_entity_poly.pdbx_strand_id
1 'polypeptide(L)'
;MPGSVMVGTAGIAVRAANKGRARFLLFKARGDNTGNCYLGGSDVSAVDGMSLILGEIIQIELKDAIPTSQFWFDAANNGDQIDLIGNE
;
A
#
# COMPACT_ATOMS: atom_id res chain seq x y z
N MET A 1 -10.69 7.82 -0.51
CA MET A 1 -10.02 9.04 -1.01
C MET A 1 -8.81 8.59 -1.77
N PRO A 2 -8.68 8.95 -3.05
CA PRO A 2 -7.44 8.74 -3.76
C PRO A 2 -6.33 9.60 -3.13
N GLY A 3 -5.13 9.05 -3.02
CA GLY A 3 -4.01 9.69 -2.35
C GLY A 3 -2.75 8.85 -2.38
N SER A 4 -1.61 9.49 -2.15
CA SER A 4 -0.29 8.86 -2.20
C SER A 4 0.29 8.72 -0.79
N VAL A 5 0.92 7.58 -0.54
CA VAL A 5 1.64 7.28 0.70
C VAL A 5 3.10 7.03 0.35
N MET A 6 3.98 7.74 1.03
CA MET A 6 5.43 7.57 0.90
C MET A 6 5.97 6.83 2.11
N VAL A 7 6.80 5.81 1.86
CA VAL A 7 7.59 5.14 2.91
C VAL A 7 8.84 5.98 3.14
N GLY A 8 8.81 6.82 4.18
CA GLY A 8 9.93 7.73 4.47
C GLY A 8 11.22 7.01 4.85
N THR A 9 11.12 5.82 5.44
CA THR A 9 12.25 4.99 5.81
C THR A 9 11.92 3.53 5.54
N ALA A 10 12.72 2.88 4.70
CA ALA A 10 12.60 1.46 4.38
C ALA A 10 12.69 0.61 5.66
N GLY A 11 11.85 -0.41 5.75
CA GLY A 11 11.69 -1.24 6.94
C GLY A 11 10.77 -0.64 8.00
N ILE A 12 10.16 0.52 7.76
CA ILE A 12 9.19 1.15 8.65
C ILE A 12 7.84 1.23 7.95
N ALA A 13 6.93 0.36 8.38
CA ALA A 13 5.58 0.31 7.86
C ALA A 13 4.83 1.65 8.03
N VAL A 14 4.17 2.10 6.96
CA VAL A 14 3.32 3.28 6.91
C VAL A 14 1.90 2.92 6.53
N ARG A 15 0.91 3.58 7.14
CA ARG A 15 -0.50 3.22 6.93
C ARG A 15 -0.99 3.76 5.58
N ALA A 16 -1.73 2.92 4.84
CA ALA A 16 -2.30 3.23 3.53
C ALA A 16 -3.36 4.34 3.57
N ALA A 17 -4.26 4.27 4.56
CA ALA A 17 -5.39 5.19 4.68
C ALA A 17 -5.85 5.29 6.14
N ASN A 18 -6.25 6.49 6.56
CA ASN A 18 -6.55 6.78 7.97
C ASN A 18 -8.05 6.77 8.31
N LYS A 19 -8.94 6.82 7.31
CA LYS A 19 -10.39 6.92 7.52
C LYS A 19 -11.17 6.24 6.40
N GLY A 20 -12.25 5.56 6.77
CA GLY A 20 -13.20 4.93 5.84
C GLY A 20 -13.25 3.41 5.95
N ARG A 21 -14.21 2.83 5.25
CA ARG A 21 -14.30 1.40 5.01
C ARG A 21 -14.40 1.18 3.51
N ALA A 22 -13.85 0.08 3.01
CA ALA A 22 -13.93 -0.28 1.61
C ALA A 22 -14.06 -1.80 1.49
N ARG A 23 -14.87 -2.25 0.53
CA ARG A 23 -14.87 -3.65 0.06
C ARG A 23 -13.91 -3.83 -1.11
N PHE A 24 -13.59 -2.73 -1.79
CA PHE A 24 -12.78 -2.69 -2.99
C PHE A 24 -11.69 -1.64 -2.86
N LEU A 25 -10.44 -2.00 -3.16
CA LEU A 25 -9.28 -1.11 -3.13
C LEU A 25 -8.36 -1.39 -4.32
N LEU A 26 -7.88 -0.31 -4.96
CA LEU A 26 -6.84 -0.36 -6.00
C LEU A 26 -5.60 0.38 -5.53
N PHE A 27 -4.50 -0.34 -5.36
CA PHE A 27 -3.21 0.23 -5.03
C PHE A 27 -2.26 0.12 -6.21
N LYS A 28 -1.49 1.19 -6.45
CA LYS A 28 -0.49 1.24 -7.50
C LYS A 28 0.87 1.57 -6.89
N ALA A 29 1.86 0.70 -7.09
CA ALA A 29 3.25 1.09 -6.86
C ALA A 29 3.66 2.06 -7.98
N ARG A 30 4.27 3.20 -7.62
CA ARG A 30 4.65 4.16 -8.65
C ARG A 30 5.74 3.61 -9.56
N GLY A 31 5.70 4.03 -10.82
CA GLY A 31 6.66 3.58 -11.83
C GLY A 31 8.05 4.21 -11.69
N ASP A 32 8.15 5.31 -10.95
CA ASP A 32 9.39 6.03 -10.65
C ASP A 32 9.98 5.67 -9.27
N ASN A 33 9.42 4.67 -8.57
CA ASN A 33 10.05 4.08 -7.40
C ASN A 33 11.40 3.47 -7.78
N THR A 34 12.29 3.36 -6.81
CA THR A 34 13.64 2.78 -6.99
C THR A 34 13.74 1.34 -6.51
N GLY A 35 12.73 0.87 -5.78
CA GLY A 35 12.56 -0.50 -5.33
C GLY A 35 11.10 -0.93 -5.30
N ASN A 36 10.86 -2.17 -4.88
CA ASN A 36 9.51 -2.69 -4.71
C ASN A 36 8.86 -2.11 -3.45
N CYS A 37 7.53 -2.07 -3.47
CA CYS A 37 6.73 -1.80 -2.29
C CYS A 37 6.06 -3.08 -1.79
N TYR A 38 5.66 -3.10 -0.53
CA TYR A 38 5.15 -4.29 0.14
C TYR A 38 3.85 -3.96 0.84
N LEU A 39 2.77 -4.67 0.51
CA LEU A 39 1.44 -4.50 1.09
C LEU A 39 1.21 -5.54 2.19
N GLY A 40 0.63 -5.11 3.31
CA GLY A 40 0.25 -6.02 4.40
C GLY A 40 -0.45 -5.34 5.57
N GLY A 41 -0.36 -5.97 6.73
CA GLY A 41 -0.82 -5.45 8.03
C GLY A 41 0.19 -4.50 8.67
N SER A 42 -0.05 -4.07 9.91
CA SER A 42 0.80 -3.08 10.61
C SER A 42 2.25 -3.50 10.84
N ASP A 43 2.54 -4.79 10.71
CA ASP A 43 3.83 -5.43 10.83
C ASP A 43 4.50 -5.74 9.48
N VAL A 44 3.90 -5.29 8.36
CA VAL A 44 4.44 -5.54 7.01
C VAL A 44 5.89 -5.08 6.88
N SER A 45 6.69 -5.91 6.23
CA SER A 45 8.05 -5.61 5.86
C SER A 45 8.37 -6.10 4.45
N ALA A 46 9.58 -5.78 3.98
CA ALA A 46 10.13 -6.34 2.74
C ALA A 46 10.29 -7.88 2.71
N VAL A 47 10.14 -8.56 3.85
CA VAL A 47 10.35 -10.03 3.96
C VAL A 47 9.04 -10.81 3.84
N ASP A 48 7.95 -10.28 4.39
CA ASP A 48 6.67 -10.98 4.58
C ASP A 48 5.49 -10.29 3.87
N GLY A 49 5.67 -9.06 3.41
CA GLY A 49 4.66 -8.33 2.67
C GLY A 49 4.47 -8.83 1.25
N MET A 50 3.25 -8.62 0.73
CA MET A 50 2.96 -8.86 -0.67
C MET A 50 3.67 -7.83 -1.54
N SER A 51 4.63 -8.28 -2.34
CA SER A 51 5.44 -7.40 -3.20
C SER A 51 4.62 -6.83 -4.35
N LEU A 52 4.75 -5.53 -4.59
CA LEU A 52 4.33 -4.83 -5.79
C LEU A 52 5.58 -4.29 -6.50
N ILE A 53 5.78 -4.68 -7.75
CA ILE A 53 6.87 -4.14 -8.58
C ILE A 53 6.50 -2.76 -9.14
N LEU A 54 7.49 -2.03 -9.66
CA LEU A 54 7.33 -0.68 -10.17
C LEU A 54 6.20 -0.60 -11.21
N GLY A 55 5.24 0.30 -11.00
CA GLY A 55 4.10 0.51 -11.89
C GLY A 55 2.97 -0.51 -11.75
N GLU A 56 3.14 -1.56 -10.96
CA GLU A 56 2.14 -2.61 -10.75
C GLU A 56 0.91 -2.06 -10.03
N ILE A 57 -0.26 -2.58 -10.44
CA ILE A 57 -1.54 -2.30 -9.80
C ILE A 57 -2.05 -3.60 -9.21
N ILE A 58 -2.42 -3.56 -7.93
CA ILE A 58 -3.14 -4.63 -7.27
C ILE A 58 -4.55 -4.20 -6.92
N GLN A 59 -5.48 -5.12 -7.14
CA GLN A 59 -6.86 -5.00 -6.71
C GLN A 59 -7.11 -5.93 -5.53
N ILE A 60 -7.71 -5.38 -4.48
CA ILE A 60 -8.21 -6.15 -3.34
C ILE A 60 -9.72 -6.06 -3.34
N GLU A 61 -10.36 -7.23 -3.41
CA GLU A 61 -11.80 -7.36 -3.28
C GLU A 61 -12.11 -8.21 -2.04
N LEU A 62 -12.95 -7.67 -1.16
CA LEU A 62 -13.28 -8.24 0.12
C LEU A 62 -14.76 -8.59 0.15
N LYS A 63 -15.08 -9.68 0.86
CA LYS A 63 -16.48 -10.08 1.08
C LYS A 63 -17.31 -8.97 1.72
N ASP A 64 -16.75 -8.33 2.75
CA ASP A 64 -17.39 -7.26 3.52
C ASP A 64 -16.48 -6.03 3.55
N ALA A 65 -17.05 -4.83 3.60
CA ALA A 65 -16.27 -3.61 3.71
C ALA A 65 -15.56 -3.55 5.06
N ILE A 66 -14.22 -3.47 5.06
CA ILE A 66 -13.39 -3.37 6.29
C ILE A 66 -12.78 -1.97 6.43
N PRO A 67 -12.33 -1.56 7.63
CA PRO A 67 -11.61 -0.30 7.79
C PRO A 67 -10.36 -0.25 6.91
N THR A 68 -10.23 0.79 6.10
CA THR A 68 -9.04 0.97 5.23
C THR A 68 -7.76 1.19 6.04
N SER A 69 -7.90 1.46 7.33
CA SER A 69 -6.82 1.57 8.30
C SER A 69 -6.11 0.25 8.61
N GLN A 70 -6.61 -0.88 8.10
CA GLN A 70 -5.96 -2.18 8.22
C GLN A 70 -4.84 -2.40 7.21
N PHE A 71 -4.78 -1.60 6.15
CA PHE A 71 -3.76 -1.73 5.11
C PHE A 71 -2.56 -0.82 5.42
N TRP A 72 -1.38 -1.40 5.29
CA TRP A 72 -0.09 -0.76 5.50
C TRP A 72 0.87 -1.14 4.39
N PHE A 73 1.91 -0.32 4.26
CA PHE A 73 2.96 -0.48 3.26
C PHE A 73 4.33 -0.34 3.88
N ASP A 74 5.26 -1.16 3.40
CA ASP A 74 6.70 -0.92 3.52
C ASP A 74 7.30 -0.78 2.11
N ALA A 75 8.55 -0.36 2.02
CA ALA A 75 9.29 -0.31 0.77
C ALA A 75 10.73 -0.75 0.94
N ALA A 76 11.31 -1.23 -0.16
CA ALA A 76 12.71 -1.63 -0.20
C ALA A 76 13.64 -0.41 -0.03
N ASN A 77 13.25 0.76 -0.56
CA ASN A 77 14.04 1.98 -0.50
C ASN A 77 13.25 3.14 0.12
N ASN A 78 13.99 4.05 0.75
CA ASN A 78 13.42 5.29 1.28
C ASN A 78 12.83 6.13 0.15
N GLY A 79 11.64 6.68 0.38
CA GLY A 79 10.98 7.60 -0.54
C GLY A 79 10.13 6.94 -1.62
N ASP A 80 10.12 5.60 -1.70
CA ASP A 80 9.21 4.88 -2.59
C ASP A 80 7.75 5.04 -2.13
N GLN A 81 6.83 5.02 -3.10
CA GLN A 81 5.44 5.44 -2.90
C GLN A 81 4.43 4.45 -3.48
N ILE A 82 3.28 4.39 -2.82
CA ILE A 82 2.07 3.74 -3.32
C ILE A 82 0.95 4.76 -3.43
N ASP A 83 0.21 4.69 -4.53
CA ASP A 83 -1.02 5.44 -4.74
C ASP A 83 -2.23 4.55 -4.49
N LEU A 84 -3.14 4.99 -3.62
CA LEU A 84 -4.52 4.49 -3.58
C LEU A 84 -5.30 5.19 -4.69
N ILE A 85 -5.64 4.47 -5.76
CA ILE A 85 -6.23 5.06 -6.98
C ILE A 85 -7.73 4.78 -7.14
N GLY A 86 -8.30 3.92 -6.30
CA GLY A 86 -9.73 3.63 -6.31
C GLY A 86 -10.17 2.93 -5.02
N ASN A 87 -11.38 3.25 -4.55
CA ASN A 87 -12.01 2.60 -3.41
C ASN A 87 -13.54 2.64 -3.51
N GLU A 88 -14.22 1.52 -3.20
CA GLU A 88 -15.69 1.40 -3.09
C GLU A 88 -16.09 0.61 -1.84
#